data_AF-A0A514XPX8-F1
#
_entry.id   AF-A0A514XPX8-F1
#
_cell.length_a   1.000
_cell.length_b   1.000
_cell.length_c   1.000
_cell.angle_alpha   90.00
_cell.angle_beta   90.00
_cell.angle_gamma   90.00
#
_symmetry.space_group_name_H-M   'P 1'
#
loop_
_entity.id
_entity.type
_entity.pdbx_description
1 polymer ?
#
loop_
_entity_poly.entity_id
_entity_poly.type
_entity_poly.pdbx_seq_one_letter_code
_entity_poly.pdbx_strand_id
1 'polypeptide(L)'
;MMTMLFEEAPKKAEVYTIAVNTLADFHRLASDKKVQSAISIRDSSNTLIMVIVIGGTLFGSIFGFLFSSALATTLNRISDDIYGAAAQTASGGTQLASASVQLSTGATEAAASLEETVASIEELSSMVKLNTSHAQEANQLSQSSRDSAEKGANEIEQLITAMNAIAEGSKKIEEIIHVIDDIAFQTNLLALNAAVEAARAGEQGKGFAVVAEAVRALAQKSAESAKGINSLIKDNVEKSERGAVIAGNSGAVLKQILTSVKKVADLNGEISAGSHEQSTGLEQITKAMNQLDQATQGNAASSEEVAASSEEMSAQANTLSSLVGELRLLVHGANKVATKKEHHAAQQLREAA
;
A
#
# COMPACT_ATOMS: atom_id res chain seq x y z
N MET A 1 -119.68 89.65 60.20
CA MET A 1 -118.69 88.57 60.54
C MET A 1 -119.20 87.15 60.17
N MET A 2 -120.32 86.98 59.45
CA MET A 2 -120.93 85.65 59.23
C MET A 2 -121.48 85.42 57.79
N THR A 3 -120.85 86.00 56.75
CA THR A 3 -121.08 85.60 55.33
C THR A 3 -119.84 85.74 54.44
N MET A 4 -118.67 86.17 54.96
CA MET A 4 -117.39 85.88 54.28
C MET A 4 -117.15 84.37 54.11
N LEU A 5 -117.81 83.54 54.94
CA LEU A 5 -117.65 82.09 54.99
C LEU A 5 -118.47 81.31 53.94
N PHE A 6 -119.54 81.88 53.35
CA PHE A 6 -120.45 81.12 52.48
C PHE A 6 -120.39 81.45 50.97
N GLU A 7 -119.84 82.60 50.57
CA GLU A 7 -119.84 83.03 49.15
C GLU A 7 -118.43 83.16 48.53
N GLU A 8 -117.44 83.63 49.29
CA GLU A 8 -116.05 83.72 48.81
C GLU A 8 -115.29 82.39 48.91
N ALA A 9 -115.63 81.54 49.89
CA ALA A 9 -114.98 80.25 50.09
C ALA A 9 -115.14 79.27 48.90
N PRO A 10 -116.34 79.05 48.32
CA PRO A 10 -116.50 78.12 47.20
C PRO A 10 -115.85 78.62 45.88
N LYS A 11 -115.90 79.92 45.58
CA LYS A 11 -115.25 80.49 44.37
C LYS A 11 -113.72 80.41 44.45
N LYS A 12 -113.14 80.66 45.63
CA LYS A 12 -111.69 80.46 45.82
C LYS A 12 -111.34 78.97 45.75
N ALA A 13 -112.17 78.08 46.31
CA ALA A 13 -111.96 76.63 46.22
C ALA A 13 -111.97 76.11 44.77
N GLU A 14 -112.83 76.63 43.88
CA GLU A 14 -112.88 76.25 42.47
C GLU A 14 -111.62 76.67 41.69
N VAL A 15 -111.13 77.89 41.91
CA VAL A 15 -109.85 78.37 41.35
C VAL A 15 -108.67 77.55 41.86
N TYR A 16 -108.65 77.21 43.15
CA TYR A 16 -107.64 76.31 43.72
C TYR A 16 -107.75 74.90 43.12
N THR A 17 -108.95 74.38 42.89
CA THR A 17 -109.14 73.03 42.31
C THR A 17 -108.69 72.98 40.85
N ILE A 18 -108.98 74.00 40.04
CA ILE A 18 -108.51 74.11 38.66
C ILE A 18 -106.98 74.27 38.63
N ALA A 19 -106.41 75.13 39.48
CA ALA A 19 -104.96 75.31 39.56
C ALA A 19 -104.25 74.02 40.00
N VAL A 20 -104.81 73.30 40.98
CA VAL A 20 -104.29 72.00 41.46
C VAL A 20 -104.42 70.94 40.39
N ASN A 21 -105.54 70.85 39.66
CA ASN A 21 -105.71 69.89 38.56
C ASN A 21 -104.79 70.20 37.37
N THR A 22 -104.63 71.48 37.01
CA THR A 22 -103.73 71.90 35.93
C THR A 22 -102.27 71.64 36.31
N LEU A 23 -101.91 71.88 37.57
CA LEU A 23 -100.60 71.55 38.13
C LEU A 23 -100.39 70.03 38.18
N ALA A 24 -101.41 69.25 38.55
CA ALA A 24 -101.38 67.79 38.54
C ALA A 24 -101.21 67.24 37.12
N ASP A 25 -101.92 67.77 36.13
CA ASP A 25 -101.80 67.40 34.73
C ASP A 25 -100.43 67.80 34.16
N PHE A 26 -99.93 69.00 34.48
CA PHE A 26 -98.57 69.41 34.12
C PHE A 26 -97.52 68.46 34.72
N HIS A 27 -97.65 68.12 36.00
CA HIS A 27 -96.76 67.16 36.65
C HIS A 27 -96.92 65.75 36.07
N ARG A 28 -98.12 65.32 35.68
CA ARG A 28 -98.37 64.03 35.04
C ARG A 28 -97.74 63.96 33.66
N LEU A 29 -97.92 64.98 32.82
CA LEU A 29 -97.33 65.03 31.48
C LEU A 29 -95.80 65.19 31.52
N ALA A 30 -95.29 66.02 32.43
CA ALA A 30 -93.85 66.16 32.66
C ALA A 30 -93.24 64.86 33.23
N SER A 31 -93.97 64.16 34.10
CA SER A 31 -93.60 62.83 34.61
C SER A 31 -93.61 61.80 33.48
N ASP A 32 -94.67 61.72 32.67
CA ASP A 32 -94.76 60.79 31.54
C ASP A 32 -93.67 61.04 30.51
N LYS A 33 -93.35 62.31 30.21
CA LYS A 33 -92.23 62.65 29.30
C LYS A 33 -90.88 62.26 29.90
N LYS A 34 -90.68 62.46 31.21
CA LYS A 34 -89.47 62.01 31.93
C LYS A 34 -89.38 60.48 31.97
N VAL A 35 -90.48 59.79 32.24
CA VAL A 35 -90.59 58.32 32.25
C VAL A 35 -90.32 57.76 30.86
N GLN A 36 -90.92 58.32 29.80
CA GLN A 36 -90.63 57.92 28.42
C GLN A 36 -89.17 58.16 28.03
N SER A 37 -88.58 59.31 28.40
CA SER A 37 -87.15 59.56 28.15
C SER A 37 -86.24 58.60 28.91
N ALA A 38 -86.61 58.23 30.15
CA ALA A 38 -85.88 57.25 30.95
C ALA A 38 -86.00 55.83 30.36
N ILE A 39 -87.17 55.44 29.84
CA ILE A 39 -87.39 54.17 29.17
C ILE A 39 -86.58 54.11 27.86
N SER A 40 -86.62 55.16 27.03
CA SER A 40 -85.83 55.18 25.78
C SER A 40 -84.33 55.15 26.03
N ILE A 41 -83.84 55.78 27.11
CA ILE A 41 -82.43 55.70 27.52
C ILE A 41 -82.09 54.31 28.04
N ARG A 42 -82.95 53.70 28.87
CA ARG A 42 -82.76 52.33 29.38
C ARG A 42 -82.70 51.31 28.24
N ASP A 43 -83.64 51.38 27.30
CA ASP A 43 -83.71 50.43 26.20
C ASP A 43 -82.53 50.63 25.23
N SER A 44 -82.17 51.88 24.90
CA SER A 44 -80.95 52.18 24.11
C SER A 44 -79.67 51.68 24.80
N SER A 45 -79.57 51.85 26.13
CA SER A 45 -78.44 51.35 26.93
C SER A 45 -78.38 49.82 26.94
N ASN A 46 -79.53 49.14 27.07
CA ASN A 46 -79.59 47.68 27.02
C ASN A 46 -79.23 47.13 25.64
N THR A 47 -79.67 47.79 24.56
CA THR A 47 -79.27 47.43 23.19
C THR A 47 -77.77 47.62 22.97
N LEU A 48 -77.18 48.72 23.46
CA LEU A 48 -75.74 48.97 23.38
C LEU A 48 -74.93 47.89 24.13
N ILE A 49 -75.33 47.53 25.35
CA ILE A 49 -74.69 46.48 26.15
C ILE A 49 -74.78 45.13 25.42
N MET A 50 -75.94 44.77 24.87
CA MET A 50 -76.09 43.52 24.11
C MET A 50 -75.16 43.47 22.88
N VAL A 51 -75.04 44.57 22.13
CA VAL A 51 -74.15 44.65 20.96
C VAL A 51 -72.68 44.52 21.37
N ILE A 52 -72.26 45.16 22.46
CA ILE A 52 -70.88 45.05 22.96
C ILE A 52 -70.59 43.64 23.47
N VAL A 53 -71.50 43.04 24.24
CA VAL A 53 -71.31 41.68 24.77
C VAL A 53 -71.27 40.68 23.61
N ILE A 54 -72.31 40.62 22.77
CA ILE A 54 -72.38 39.67 21.65
C ILE A 54 -71.23 39.91 20.66
N GLY A 55 -70.97 41.17 20.32
CA GLY A 55 -69.86 41.53 19.44
C GLY A 55 -68.50 41.13 20.02
N GLY A 56 -68.29 41.34 21.32
CA GLY A 56 -67.08 40.93 22.04
C GLY A 56 -66.89 39.42 22.09
N THR A 57 -67.94 38.64 22.40
CA THR A 57 -67.85 37.17 22.43
C THR A 57 -67.67 36.58 21.05
N LEU A 58 -68.36 37.11 20.03
CA LEU A 58 -68.20 36.67 18.64
C LEU A 58 -66.81 37.00 18.13
N PHE A 59 -66.33 38.22 18.36
CA PHE A 59 -64.99 38.64 17.98
C PHE A 59 -63.93 37.79 18.69
N GLY A 60 -64.04 37.61 20.01
CA GLY A 60 -63.12 36.77 20.78
C GLY A 60 -63.12 35.31 20.34
N SER A 61 -64.29 34.74 20.02
CA SER A 61 -64.39 33.35 19.53
C SER A 61 -63.83 33.20 18.11
N ILE A 62 -64.13 34.14 17.20
CA ILE A 62 -63.60 34.13 15.83
C ILE A 62 -62.08 34.35 15.85
N PHE A 63 -61.61 35.32 16.61
CA PHE A 63 -60.19 35.60 16.76
C PHE A 63 -59.46 34.41 17.39
N GLY A 64 -59.99 33.84 18.48
CA GLY A 64 -59.45 32.65 19.13
C GLY A 64 -59.40 31.45 18.19
N PHE A 65 -60.45 31.21 17.40
CA PHE A 65 -60.48 30.15 16.39
C PHE A 65 -59.47 30.37 15.28
N LEU A 66 -59.40 31.58 14.70
CA LEU A 66 -58.44 31.91 13.63
C LEU A 66 -57.00 31.84 14.13
N PHE A 67 -56.72 32.36 15.32
CA PHE A 67 -55.41 32.30 15.95
C PHE A 67 -55.01 30.87 16.26
N SER A 68 -55.90 30.08 16.88
CA SER A 68 -55.67 28.67 17.17
C SER A 68 -55.46 27.86 15.89
N SER A 69 -56.21 28.14 14.84
CA SER A 69 -56.06 27.46 13.54
C SER A 69 -54.74 27.83 12.88
N ALA A 70 -54.36 29.10 12.85
CA ALA A 70 -53.09 29.55 12.27
C ALA A 70 -51.88 29.00 13.04
N LEU A 71 -51.96 28.99 14.37
CA LEU A 71 -50.93 28.41 15.23
C LEU A 71 -50.83 26.89 15.02
N ALA A 72 -51.95 26.17 14.96
CA ALA A 72 -51.96 24.74 14.70
C ALA A 72 -51.37 24.40 13.33
N THR A 73 -51.73 25.14 12.27
CA THR A 73 -51.15 24.93 10.93
C THR A 73 -49.65 25.15 10.91
N THR A 74 -49.16 26.19 11.60
CA THR A 74 -47.73 26.49 11.67
C THR A 74 -46.95 25.45 12.46
N LEU A 75 -47.44 25.06 13.64
CA LEU A 75 -46.85 24.02 14.47
C LEU A 75 -46.83 22.66 13.76
N ASN A 76 -47.87 22.35 12.98
CA ASN A 76 -47.92 21.13 12.19
C ASN A 76 -46.88 21.11 11.08
N ARG A 77 -46.72 22.21 10.34
CA ARG A 77 -45.68 22.29 9.31
C ARG A 77 -44.30 22.08 9.92
N ILE A 78 -43.99 22.79 11.01
CA ILE A 78 -42.71 22.65 11.71
C ILE A 78 -42.53 21.22 12.26
N SER A 79 -43.60 20.62 12.81
CA SER A 79 -43.57 19.24 13.30
C SER A 79 -43.31 18.25 12.17
N ASP A 80 -43.97 18.38 11.01
CA ASP A 80 -43.73 17.52 9.85
C ASP A 80 -42.29 17.69 9.32
N ASP A 81 -41.75 18.92 9.28
CA ASP A 81 -40.37 19.18 8.87
C ASP A 81 -39.36 18.54 9.84
N ILE A 82 -39.55 18.70 11.16
CA ILE A 82 -38.68 18.09 12.18
C ILE A 82 -38.79 16.56 12.14
N TYR A 83 -39.99 16.02 11.98
CA TYR A 83 -40.20 14.57 11.86
C TYR A 83 -39.47 14.00 10.64
N GLY A 84 -39.58 14.67 9.49
CA GLY A 84 -38.86 14.28 8.27
C GLY A 84 -37.33 14.33 8.45
N ALA A 85 -36.81 15.42 9.03
CA ALA A 85 -35.39 15.57 9.32
C ALA A 85 -34.88 14.51 10.32
N ALA A 86 -35.67 14.21 11.36
CA ALA A 86 -35.35 13.18 12.34
C ALA A 86 -35.32 11.79 11.69
N ALA A 87 -36.32 11.44 10.88
CA ALA A 87 -36.35 10.16 10.16
C ALA A 87 -35.15 10.00 9.22
N GLN A 88 -34.77 11.07 8.50
CA GLN A 88 -33.59 11.06 7.64
C GLN A 88 -32.29 10.92 8.43
N THR A 89 -32.18 11.61 9.57
CA THR A 89 -31.01 11.51 10.48
C THR A 89 -30.89 10.10 11.07
N ALA A 90 -32.00 9.49 11.49
CA ALA A 90 -32.01 8.13 12.01
C ALA A 90 -31.54 7.12 10.96
N SER A 91 -32.05 7.23 9.72
CA SER A 91 -31.62 6.41 8.59
C SER A 91 -30.14 6.62 8.25
N GLY A 92 -29.67 7.87 8.25
CA GLY A 92 -28.27 8.21 7.99
C GLY A 92 -27.33 7.63 9.05
N GLY A 93 -27.73 7.68 10.33
CA GLY A 93 -27.00 7.05 11.42
C GLY A 93 -26.89 5.54 11.26
N THR A 94 -27.99 4.84 10.93
CA THR A 94 -27.94 3.40 10.68
C THR A 94 -27.06 3.02 9.49
N GLN A 95 -27.08 3.81 8.41
CA GLN A 95 -26.22 3.61 7.25
C GLN A 95 -24.74 3.83 7.61
N LEU A 96 -24.43 4.89 8.36
CA LEU A 96 -23.06 5.19 8.78
C LEU A 96 -22.52 4.11 9.73
N ALA A 97 -23.32 3.65 10.69
CA ALA A 97 -22.96 2.53 11.56
C ALA A 97 -22.64 1.26 10.74
N SER A 98 -23.47 0.95 9.74
CA SER A 98 -23.24 -0.21 8.87
C SER A 98 -21.95 -0.07 8.04
N ALA A 99 -21.70 1.11 7.49
CA ALA A 99 -20.47 1.41 6.76
C ALA A 99 -19.23 1.33 7.66
N SER A 100 -19.33 1.76 8.91
CA SER A 100 -18.27 1.64 9.91
C SER A 100 -17.96 0.18 10.26
N VAL A 101 -18.96 -0.68 10.41
CA VAL A 101 -18.71 -2.12 10.61
C VAL A 101 -17.92 -2.70 9.42
N GLN A 102 -18.30 -2.36 8.19
CA GLN A 102 -17.58 -2.80 6.99
C GLN A 102 -16.14 -2.28 6.95
N LEU A 103 -15.92 -1.01 7.30
CA LEU A 103 -14.57 -0.44 7.37
C LEU A 103 -13.71 -1.11 8.44
N SER A 104 -14.28 -1.45 9.60
CA SER A 104 -13.58 -2.17 10.66
C SER A 104 -13.19 -3.59 10.22
N THR A 105 -14.10 -4.31 9.55
CA THR A 105 -13.80 -5.62 8.96
C THR A 105 -12.69 -5.51 7.91
N GLY A 106 -12.79 -4.55 6.98
CA GLY A 106 -11.76 -4.33 5.96
C GLY A 106 -10.40 -3.93 6.53
N ALA A 107 -10.38 -3.15 7.62
CA ALA A 107 -9.15 -2.82 8.33
C ALA A 107 -8.52 -4.07 8.98
N THR A 108 -9.33 -4.96 9.55
CA THR A 108 -8.84 -6.22 10.14
C THR A 108 -8.25 -7.16 9.08
N GLU A 109 -8.91 -7.28 7.92
CA GLU A 109 -8.40 -8.07 6.79
C GLU A 109 -7.10 -7.48 6.21
N ALA A 110 -7.02 -6.16 6.11
CA ALA A 110 -5.82 -5.46 5.70
C ALA A 110 -4.66 -5.69 6.68
N ALA A 111 -4.93 -5.67 7.99
CA ALA A 111 -3.92 -5.96 9.02
C ALA A 111 -3.33 -7.37 8.86
N ALA A 112 -4.18 -8.38 8.64
CA ALA A 112 -3.71 -9.75 8.39
C ALA A 112 -2.85 -9.85 7.11
N SER A 113 -3.22 -9.13 6.05
CA SER A 113 -2.43 -9.07 4.81
C SER A 113 -1.09 -8.34 5.00
N LEU A 114 -1.05 -7.31 5.84
CA LEU A 114 0.16 -6.61 6.21
C LEU A 114 1.10 -7.52 7.00
N GLU A 115 0.60 -8.31 7.94
CA GLU A 115 1.40 -9.30 8.69
C GLU A 115 2.07 -10.33 7.76
N GLU A 116 1.34 -10.89 6.81
CA GLU A 116 1.89 -11.83 5.82
C GLU A 116 2.97 -11.18 4.94
N THR A 117 2.72 -9.93 4.54
CA THR A 117 3.69 -9.16 3.74
C THR A 117 4.96 -8.86 4.55
N VAL A 118 4.82 -8.50 5.83
CA VAL A 118 5.97 -8.28 6.73
C VAL A 118 6.78 -9.56 6.91
N ALA A 119 6.12 -10.70 7.13
CA ALA A 119 6.80 -12.01 7.21
C ALA A 119 7.58 -12.32 5.93
N SER A 120 6.99 -12.04 4.76
CA SER A 120 7.66 -12.20 3.46
C SER A 120 8.88 -11.28 3.32
N ILE A 121 8.80 -10.05 3.83
CA ILE A 121 9.92 -9.10 3.84
C ILE A 121 11.05 -9.57 4.77
N GLU A 122 10.74 -10.17 5.92
CA GLU A 122 11.74 -10.75 6.81
C GLU A 122 12.48 -11.92 6.16
N GLU A 123 11.75 -12.79 5.46
CA GLU A 123 12.35 -13.89 4.68
C GLU A 123 13.25 -13.35 3.56
N LEU A 124 12.78 -12.36 2.80
CA LEU A 124 13.57 -11.69 1.77
C LEU A 124 14.84 -11.03 2.35
N SER A 125 14.74 -10.39 3.52
CA SER A 125 15.88 -9.78 4.21
C SER A 125 16.93 -10.84 4.60
N SER A 126 16.48 -11.99 5.11
CA SER A 126 17.35 -13.13 5.38
C SER A 126 18.06 -13.64 4.11
N MET A 127 17.32 -13.77 3.01
CA MET A 127 17.87 -14.22 1.73
C MET A 127 18.88 -13.23 1.14
N VAL A 128 18.63 -11.92 1.25
CA VAL A 128 19.58 -10.88 0.82
C VAL A 128 20.88 -10.92 1.64
N LYS A 129 20.78 -11.18 2.95
CA LYS A 129 21.95 -11.36 3.82
C LYS A 129 22.76 -12.59 3.44
N LEU A 130 22.09 -13.71 3.14
CA LEU A 130 22.73 -14.93 2.64
C LEU A 130 23.42 -14.68 1.29
N ASN A 131 22.77 -14.00 0.35
CA ASN A 131 23.36 -13.64 -0.94
C ASN A 131 24.62 -12.80 -0.78
N THR A 132 24.61 -11.83 0.14
CA THR A 132 25.79 -11.02 0.47
C THR A 132 26.95 -11.90 0.98
N SER A 133 26.65 -12.82 1.91
CA SER A 133 27.65 -13.76 2.44
C SER A 133 28.20 -14.69 1.35
N HIS A 134 27.34 -15.26 0.51
CA HIS A 134 27.75 -16.13 -0.59
C HIS A 134 28.59 -15.38 -1.63
N ALA A 135 28.25 -14.13 -1.95
CA ALA A 135 29.03 -13.31 -2.86
C ALA A 135 30.44 -13.03 -2.30
N GLN A 136 30.55 -12.75 -0.99
CA GLN A 136 31.85 -12.58 -0.32
C GLN A 136 32.69 -13.86 -0.35
N GLU A 137 32.09 -15.01 -0.02
CA GLU A 137 32.77 -16.30 -0.06
C GLU A 137 33.22 -16.67 -1.48
N ALA A 138 32.35 -16.49 -2.47
CA ALA A 138 32.66 -16.74 -3.87
C ALA A 138 33.76 -15.81 -4.40
N ASN A 139 33.82 -14.55 -3.93
CA ASN A 139 34.92 -13.63 -4.23
C ASN A 139 36.24 -14.13 -3.63
N GLN A 140 36.23 -14.60 -2.38
CA GLN A 140 37.43 -15.17 -1.74
C GLN A 140 37.91 -16.45 -2.44
N LEU A 141 36.99 -17.32 -2.86
CA LEU A 141 37.32 -18.52 -3.62
C LEU A 141 37.88 -18.17 -5.01
N SER A 142 37.32 -17.14 -5.65
CA SER A 142 37.85 -16.62 -6.92
C SER A 142 39.26 -16.09 -6.76
N GLN A 143 39.55 -15.35 -5.69
CA GLN A 143 40.89 -14.87 -5.38
C GLN A 143 41.89 -16.03 -5.19
N SER A 144 41.54 -17.05 -4.42
CA SER A 144 42.38 -18.26 -4.23
C SER A 144 42.62 -19.03 -5.54
N SER A 145 41.58 -19.14 -6.37
CA SER A 145 41.67 -19.78 -7.69
C SER A 145 42.57 -18.99 -8.63
N ARG A 146 42.53 -17.65 -8.56
CA ARG A 146 43.41 -16.76 -9.33
C ARG A 146 44.86 -16.98 -8.94
N ASP A 147 45.16 -16.98 -7.65
CA ASP A 147 46.53 -17.17 -7.13
C ASP A 147 47.08 -18.55 -7.54
N SER A 148 46.22 -19.58 -7.54
CA SER A 148 46.58 -20.93 -8.00
C SER A 148 46.85 -21.00 -9.50
N ALA A 149 46.02 -20.34 -10.31
CA ALA A 149 46.22 -20.26 -11.76
C ALA A 149 47.46 -19.44 -12.13
N GLU A 150 47.78 -18.39 -11.39
CA GLU A 150 48.98 -17.57 -11.57
C GLU A 150 50.26 -18.35 -11.27
N LYS A 151 50.27 -19.11 -10.16
CA LYS A 151 51.35 -20.07 -9.86
C LYS A 151 51.50 -21.10 -10.96
N GLY A 152 50.40 -21.71 -11.42
CA GLY A 152 50.41 -22.66 -12.52
C GLY A 152 50.97 -22.07 -13.81
N ALA A 153 50.67 -20.80 -14.12
CA ALA A 153 51.19 -20.13 -15.30
C ALA A 153 52.70 -19.94 -15.22
N ASN A 154 53.23 -19.59 -14.05
CA ASN A 154 54.68 -19.48 -13.80
C ASN A 154 55.39 -20.85 -13.94
N GLU A 155 54.84 -21.91 -13.35
CA GLU A 155 55.38 -23.28 -13.49
C GLU A 155 55.45 -23.72 -14.97
N ILE A 156 54.43 -23.36 -15.77
CA ILE A 156 54.44 -23.62 -17.22
C ILE A 156 55.54 -22.82 -17.95
N GLU A 157 55.77 -21.56 -17.59
CA GLU A 157 56.88 -20.77 -18.15
C GLU A 157 58.24 -21.39 -17.82
N GLN A 158 58.41 -21.90 -16.59
CA GLN A 158 59.61 -22.64 -16.20
C GLN A 158 59.75 -23.95 -16.98
N LEU A 159 58.66 -24.69 -17.19
CA LEU A 159 58.65 -25.92 -17.99
C LEU A 159 59.07 -25.65 -19.45
N ILE A 160 58.54 -24.58 -20.07
CA ILE A 160 58.93 -24.17 -21.43
C ILE A 160 60.43 -23.88 -21.47
N THR A 161 60.94 -23.14 -20.48
CA THR A 161 62.37 -22.83 -20.38
C THR A 161 63.22 -24.10 -20.26
N ALA A 162 62.80 -25.06 -19.42
CA ALA A 162 63.49 -26.33 -19.26
C ALA A 162 63.48 -27.19 -20.54
N MET A 163 62.35 -27.24 -21.26
CA MET A 163 62.26 -27.93 -22.55
C MET A 163 63.20 -27.29 -23.57
N ASN A 164 63.22 -25.97 -23.68
CA ASN A 164 64.14 -25.27 -24.59
C ASN A 164 65.61 -25.56 -24.25
N ALA A 165 65.96 -25.61 -22.96
CA ALA A 165 67.31 -25.96 -22.52
C ALA A 165 67.69 -27.43 -22.87
N ILE A 166 66.74 -28.37 -22.77
CA ILE A 166 66.94 -29.77 -23.20
C ILE A 166 67.15 -29.85 -24.71
N ALA A 167 66.36 -29.12 -25.50
CA ALA A 167 66.51 -29.08 -26.95
C ALA A 167 67.87 -28.48 -27.37
N GLU A 168 68.30 -27.40 -26.72
CA GLU A 168 69.62 -26.79 -26.96
C GLU A 168 70.76 -27.74 -26.54
N GLY A 169 70.65 -28.37 -25.38
CA GLY A 169 71.62 -29.37 -24.91
C GLY A 169 71.73 -30.56 -25.88
N SER A 170 70.60 -31.03 -26.41
CA SER A 170 70.56 -32.12 -27.38
C SER A 170 71.25 -31.74 -28.70
N LYS A 171 71.08 -30.50 -29.19
CA LYS A 171 71.82 -30.00 -30.36
C LYS A 171 73.34 -29.98 -30.16
N LYS A 172 73.81 -29.59 -28.97
CA LYS A 172 75.25 -29.64 -28.63
C LYS A 172 75.77 -31.08 -28.65
N ILE A 173 74.98 -32.05 -28.17
CA ILE A 173 75.35 -33.46 -28.25
C ILE A 173 75.37 -33.93 -29.72
N GLU A 174 74.42 -33.50 -30.56
CA GLU A 174 74.42 -33.79 -32.00
C GLU A 174 75.74 -33.36 -32.68
N GLU A 175 76.22 -32.15 -32.38
CA GLU A 175 77.51 -31.64 -32.87
C GLU A 175 78.69 -32.53 -32.43
N ILE A 176 78.72 -32.97 -31.17
CA ILE A 176 79.76 -33.88 -30.65
C ILE A 176 79.71 -35.24 -31.35
N ILE A 177 78.51 -35.79 -31.57
CA ILE A 177 78.34 -37.07 -32.26
C ILE A 177 78.79 -36.97 -33.72
N HIS A 178 78.56 -35.84 -34.38
CA HIS A 178 79.10 -35.57 -35.71
C HIS A 178 80.63 -35.63 -35.73
N VAL A 179 81.30 -35.00 -34.77
CA VAL A 179 82.77 -35.08 -34.64
C VAL A 179 83.23 -36.52 -34.38
N ILE A 180 82.49 -37.32 -33.60
CA ILE A 180 82.82 -38.73 -33.35
C ILE A 180 82.67 -39.57 -34.62
N ASP A 181 81.63 -39.36 -35.42
CA ASP A 181 81.45 -40.04 -36.71
C ASP A 181 82.59 -39.69 -37.68
N ASP A 182 83.00 -38.41 -37.72
CA ASP A 182 84.14 -37.95 -38.51
C ASP A 182 85.46 -38.62 -38.06
N ILE A 183 85.71 -38.71 -36.75
CA ILE A 183 86.88 -39.41 -36.19
C ILE A 183 86.85 -40.90 -36.55
N ALA A 184 85.68 -41.55 -36.46
CA ALA A 184 85.51 -42.94 -36.83
C ALA A 184 85.79 -43.16 -38.33
N PHE A 185 85.32 -42.27 -39.18
CA PHE A 185 85.60 -42.29 -40.62
C PHE A 185 87.10 -42.10 -40.92
N GLN A 186 87.76 -41.13 -40.31
CA GLN A 186 89.20 -40.90 -40.43
C GLN A 186 90.01 -42.11 -39.96
N THR A 187 89.62 -42.73 -38.84
CA THR A 187 90.26 -43.93 -38.29
C THR A 187 90.11 -45.12 -39.24
N ASN A 188 88.92 -45.29 -39.83
CA ASN A 188 88.66 -46.32 -40.85
C ASN A 188 89.54 -46.13 -42.10
N LEU A 189 89.74 -44.88 -42.56
CA LEU A 189 90.66 -44.57 -43.66
C LEU A 189 92.13 -44.84 -43.30
N LEU A 190 92.57 -44.45 -42.10
CA LEU A 190 93.92 -44.73 -41.60
C LEU A 190 94.19 -46.24 -41.51
N ALA A 191 93.22 -47.00 -40.99
CA ALA A 191 93.31 -48.46 -40.88
C ALA A 191 93.36 -49.13 -42.26
N LEU A 192 92.59 -48.63 -43.23
CA LEU A 192 92.66 -49.09 -44.62
C LEU A 192 94.05 -48.84 -45.23
N ASN A 193 94.61 -47.64 -45.06
CA ASN A 193 95.95 -47.32 -45.52
C ASN A 193 97.02 -48.21 -44.87
N ALA A 194 96.89 -48.48 -43.57
CA ALA A 194 97.79 -49.38 -42.84
C ALA A 194 97.67 -50.83 -43.33
N ALA A 195 96.46 -51.32 -43.62
CA ALA A 195 96.24 -52.65 -44.18
C ALA A 195 96.88 -52.79 -45.57
N VAL A 196 96.79 -51.75 -46.41
CA VAL A 196 97.43 -51.70 -47.73
C VAL A 196 98.95 -51.75 -47.61
N GLU A 197 99.55 -50.95 -46.72
CA GLU A 197 101.01 -50.93 -46.55
C GLU A 197 101.52 -52.23 -45.89
N ALA A 198 100.75 -52.83 -44.99
CA ALA A 198 101.04 -54.14 -44.41
C ALA A 198 101.02 -55.25 -45.49
N ALA A 199 100.07 -55.22 -46.42
CA ALA A 199 100.05 -56.12 -47.56
C ALA A 199 101.26 -55.92 -48.48
N ARG A 200 101.70 -54.66 -48.65
CA ARG A 200 102.89 -54.29 -49.43
C ARG A 200 104.20 -54.81 -48.83
N ALA A 201 104.28 -54.91 -47.50
CA ALA A 201 105.43 -55.46 -46.78
C ALA A 201 105.51 -57.01 -46.79
N GLY A 202 104.53 -57.70 -47.37
CA GLY A 202 104.54 -59.16 -47.54
C GLY A 202 104.50 -59.93 -46.21
N GLU A 203 105.35 -60.96 -46.06
CA GLU A 203 105.39 -61.82 -44.86
C GLU A 203 105.68 -61.05 -43.56
N GLN A 204 106.49 -59.98 -43.63
CA GLN A 204 106.84 -59.17 -42.45
C GLN A 204 105.69 -58.29 -41.95
N GLY A 205 104.68 -58.04 -42.81
CA GLY A 205 103.52 -57.19 -42.50
C GLY A 205 102.30 -57.95 -41.94
N LYS A 206 102.31 -59.29 -41.89
CA LYS A 206 101.13 -60.09 -41.48
C LYS A 206 100.56 -59.71 -40.11
N GLY A 207 101.41 -59.46 -39.12
CA GLY A 207 100.98 -59.04 -37.79
C GLY A 207 100.31 -57.65 -37.80
N PHE A 208 100.86 -56.72 -38.59
CA PHE A 208 100.28 -55.38 -38.77
C PHE A 208 98.96 -55.41 -39.54
N ALA A 209 98.81 -56.30 -40.52
CA ALA A 209 97.56 -56.44 -41.29
C ALA A 209 96.38 -56.88 -40.39
N VAL A 210 96.61 -57.80 -39.45
CA VAL A 210 95.56 -58.24 -38.49
C VAL A 210 95.14 -57.09 -37.58
N VAL A 211 96.10 -56.31 -37.07
CA VAL A 211 95.79 -55.14 -36.23
C VAL A 211 95.05 -54.08 -37.04
N ALA A 212 95.45 -53.81 -38.28
CA ALA A 212 94.78 -52.85 -39.15
C ALA A 212 93.32 -53.24 -39.42
N GLU A 213 93.03 -54.51 -39.69
CA GLU A 213 91.65 -54.98 -39.89
C GLU A 213 90.81 -54.90 -38.60
N ALA A 214 91.40 -55.22 -37.43
CA ALA A 214 90.72 -55.08 -36.15
C ALA A 214 90.39 -53.61 -35.82
N VAL A 215 91.32 -52.68 -36.08
CA VAL A 215 91.09 -51.23 -35.93
C VAL A 215 90.01 -50.76 -36.89
N ARG A 216 90.00 -51.25 -38.13
CA ARG A 216 88.98 -50.93 -39.13
C ARG A 216 87.59 -51.38 -38.69
N ALA A 217 87.45 -52.61 -38.21
CA ALA A 217 86.19 -53.14 -37.69
C ALA A 217 85.68 -52.33 -36.48
N LEU A 218 86.59 -51.90 -35.59
CA LEU A 218 86.24 -51.06 -34.45
C LEU A 218 85.77 -49.66 -34.89
N ALA A 219 86.43 -49.08 -35.89
CA ALA A 219 86.04 -47.79 -36.47
C ALA A 219 84.65 -47.86 -37.13
N GLN A 220 84.36 -48.91 -37.89
CA GLN A 220 83.02 -49.13 -38.46
C GLN A 220 81.94 -49.28 -37.39
N LYS A 221 82.21 -50.05 -36.33
CA LYS A 221 81.30 -50.20 -35.19
C LYS A 221 81.06 -48.88 -34.45
N SER A 222 82.10 -48.04 -34.33
CA SER A 222 81.98 -46.71 -33.74
C SER A 222 81.10 -45.79 -34.58
N ALA A 223 81.24 -45.80 -35.91
CA ALA A 223 80.41 -45.03 -36.83
C ALA A 223 78.93 -45.48 -36.78
N GLU A 224 78.67 -46.79 -36.73
CA GLU A 224 77.31 -47.33 -36.58
C GLU A 224 76.67 -46.90 -35.24
N SER A 225 77.45 -46.95 -34.16
CA SER A 225 77.00 -46.50 -32.84
C SER A 225 76.72 -45.00 -32.82
N ALA A 226 77.59 -44.19 -33.45
CA ALA A 226 77.40 -42.75 -33.58
C ALA A 226 76.10 -42.41 -34.32
N LYS A 227 75.81 -43.10 -35.44
CA LYS A 227 74.53 -42.96 -36.15
C LYS A 227 73.31 -43.33 -35.29
N GLY A 228 73.42 -44.41 -34.52
CA GLY A 228 72.36 -44.81 -33.58
C GLY A 228 72.08 -43.74 -32.52
N ILE A 229 73.13 -43.17 -31.93
CA ILE A 229 73.01 -42.08 -30.95
C ILE A 229 72.44 -40.81 -31.60
N ASN A 230 72.89 -40.45 -32.81
CA ASN A 230 72.36 -39.29 -33.54
C ASN A 230 70.84 -39.40 -33.76
N SER A 231 70.35 -40.58 -34.15
CA SER A 231 68.91 -40.85 -34.29
C SER A 231 68.13 -40.59 -32.98
N LEU A 232 68.65 -41.08 -31.85
CA LEU A 232 68.04 -40.87 -30.53
C LEU A 232 68.05 -39.39 -30.10
N ILE A 233 69.11 -38.65 -30.45
CA ILE A 233 69.20 -37.21 -30.17
C ILE A 233 68.14 -36.44 -30.96
N LYS A 234 67.97 -36.74 -32.25
CA LYS A 234 66.95 -36.11 -33.10
C LYS A 234 65.54 -36.35 -32.58
N ASP A 235 65.24 -37.59 -32.17
CA ASP A 235 63.96 -37.93 -31.55
C ASP A 235 63.74 -37.16 -30.22
N ASN A 236 64.79 -37.00 -29.40
CA ASN A 236 64.70 -36.19 -28.18
C ASN A 236 64.47 -34.70 -28.45
N VAL A 237 65.11 -34.11 -29.45
CA VAL A 237 64.87 -32.72 -29.87
C VAL A 237 63.41 -32.55 -30.27
N GLU A 238 62.89 -33.43 -31.14
CA GLU A 238 61.50 -33.36 -31.59
C GLU A 238 60.51 -33.49 -30.42
N LYS A 239 60.75 -34.44 -29.51
CA LYS A 239 59.91 -34.62 -28.30
C LYS A 239 59.94 -33.40 -27.39
N SER A 240 61.10 -32.78 -27.22
CA SER A 240 61.25 -31.61 -26.36
C SER A 240 60.57 -30.37 -26.97
N GLU A 241 60.71 -30.15 -28.28
CA GLU A 241 60.02 -29.08 -29.00
C GLU A 241 58.49 -29.27 -28.94
N ARG A 242 58.00 -30.50 -29.15
CA ARG A 242 56.58 -30.82 -28.97
C ARG A 242 56.11 -30.58 -27.54
N GLY A 243 56.92 -30.93 -26.54
CA GLY A 243 56.66 -30.66 -25.13
C GLY A 243 56.52 -29.16 -24.85
N ALA A 244 57.41 -28.34 -25.39
CA ALA A 244 57.34 -26.88 -25.28
C ALA A 244 56.06 -26.30 -25.89
N VAL A 245 55.64 -26.80 -27.06
CA VAL A 245 54.38 -26.38 -27.70
C VAL A 245 53.16 -26.73 -26.84
N ILE A 246 53.10 -27.95 -26.30
CA ILE A 246 52.00 -28.38 -25.42
C ILE A 246 51.95 -27.52 -24.16
N ALA A 247 53.11 -27.29 -23.53
CA ALA A 247 53.21 -26.42 -22.35
C ALA A 247 52.75 -24.98 -22.68
N GLY A 248 53.15 -24.43 -23.84
CA GLY A 248 52.69 -23.12 -24.31
C GLY A 248 51.17 -23.03 -24.45
N ASN A 249 50.54 -24.07 -25.02
CA ASN A 249 49.08 -24.16 -25.12
C ASN A 249 48.42 -24.22 -23.73
N SER A 250 48.97 -25.00 -22.80
CA SER A 250 48.49 -25.04 -21.40
C SER A 250 48.61 -23.67 -20.72
N GLY A 251 49.68 -22.93 -20.97
CA GLY A 251 49.86 -21.56 -20.48
C GLY A 251 48.80 -20.59 -21.01
N ALA A 252 48.41 -20.73 -22.29
CA ALA A 252 47.33 -19.93 -22.87
C ALA A 252 45.97 -20.23 -22.20
N VAL A 253 45.68 -21.49 -21.88
CA VAL A 253 44.46 -21.89 -21.15
C VAL A 253 44.45 -21.29 -19.74
N LEU A 254 45.58 -21.31 -19.02
CA LEU A 254 45.69 -20.68 -17.70
C LEU A 254 45.45 -19.17 -17.74
N LYS A 255 45.94 -18.47 -18.77
CA LYS A 255 45.64 -17.04 -18.98
C LYS A 255 44.14 -16.77 -19.23
N GLN A 256 43.46 -17.67 -19.95
CA GLN A 256 41.99 -17.59 -20.11
C GLN A 256 41.27 -17.82 -18.78
N ILE A 257 41.71 -18.80 -17.98
CA ILE A 257 41.16 -19.06 -16.65
C ILE A 257 41.31 -17.82 -15.76
N LEU A 258 42.50 -17.20 -15.73
CA LEU A 258 42.75 -15.96 -14.97
C LEU A 258 41.76 -14.85 -15.36
N THR A 259 41.50 -14.69 -16.66
CA THR A 259 40.54 -13.69 -17.17
C THR A 259 39.11 -14.00 -16.71
N SER A 260 38.69 -15.27 -16.80
CA SER A 260 37.36 -15.72 -16.38
C SER A 260 37.16 -15.58 -14.87
N VAL A 261 38.15 -15.97 -14.07
CA VAL A 261 38.11 -15.84 -12.60
C VAL A 261 38.03 -14.38 -12.18
N LYS A 262 38.76 -13.49 -12.86
CA LYS A 262 38.63 -12.03 -12.63
C LYS A 262 37.19 -11.56 -12.89
N LYS A 263 36.57 -11.98 -13.99
CA LYS A 263 35.18 -11.64 -14.29
C LYS A 263 34.20 -12.16 -13.23
N VAL A 264 34.43 -13.36 -12.70
CA VAL A 264 33.61 -13.90 -11.59
C VAL A 264 33.76 -13.06 -10.32
N ALA A 265 34.98 -12.63 -9.99
CA ALA A 265 35.22 -11.74 -8.85
C ALA A 265 34.50 -10.38 -9.01
N ASP A 266 34.58 -9.78 -10.21
CA ASP A 266 33.89 -8.52 -10.52
C ASP A 266 32.36 -8.67 -10.37
N LEU A 267 31.78 -9.74 -10.92
CA LEU A 267 30.34 -10.05 -10.80
C LEU A 267 29.91 -10.28 -9.35
N ASN A 268 30.71 -10.97 -8.54
CA ASN A 268 30.41 -11.14 -7.12
C ASN A 268 30.47 -9.80 -6.35
N GLY A 269 31.36 -8.90 -6.76
CA GLY A 269 31.39 -7.52 -6.26
C GLY A 269 30.09 -6.78 -6.56
N GLU A 270 29.60 -6.87 -7.80
CA GLU A 270 28.30 -6.30 -8.20
C GLU A 270 27.12 -6.91 -7.43
N ILE A 271 27.10 -8.24 -7.24
CA ILE A 271 26.06 -8.93 -6.44
C ILE A 271 26.07 -8.44 -4.99
N SER A 272 27.25 -8.30 -4.38
CA SER A 272 27.38 -7.82 -3.01
C SER A 272 26.90 -6.38 -2.87
N ALA A 273 27.25 -5.51 -3.81
CA ALA A 273 26.78 -4.12 -3.82
C ALA A 273 25.26 -4.04 -4.03
N GLY A 274 24.72 -4.77 -5.00
CA GLY A 274 23.28 -4.83 -5.26
C GLY A 274 22.49 -5.41 -4.08
N SER A 275 23.04 -6.43 -3.40
CA SER A 275 22.43 -6.99 -2.19
C SER A 275 22.43 -6.00 -1.03
N HIS A 276 23.46 -5.16 -0.91
CA HIS A 276 23.48 -4.08 0.10
C HIS A 276 22.41 -3.02 -0.18
N GLU A 277 22.22 -2.64 -1.44
CA GLU A 277 21.15 -1.73 -1.85
C GLU A 277 19.76 -2.35 -1.61
N GLN A 278 19.58 -3.63 -1.94
CA GLN A 278 18.35 -4.38 -1.62
C GLN A 278 18.06 -4.39 -0.12
N SER A 279 19.07 -4.61 0.73
CA SER A 279 18.90 -4.56 2.20
C SER A 279 18.40 -3.19 2.65
N THR A 280 18.97 -2.12 2.11
CA THR A 280 18.54 -0.74 2.42
C THR A 280 17.12 -0.48 1.94
N GLY A 281 16.76 -0.96 0.75
CA GLY A 281 15.40 -0.87 0.22
C GLY A 281 14.38 -1.64 1.07
N LEU A 282 14.74 -2.84 1.53
CA LEU A 282 13.89 -3.64 2.42
C LEU A 282 13.67 -2.92 3.76
N GLU A 283 14.69 -2.30 4.36
CA GLU A 283 14.51 -1.51 5.58
C GLU A 283 13.52 -0.34 5.39
N GLN A 284 13.53 0.31 4.23
CA GLN A 284 12.57 1.37 3.91
C GLN A 284 11.15 0.82 3.75
N ILE A 285 11.01 -0.32 3.08
CA ILE A 285 9.72 -1.00 2.92
C ILE A 285 9.19 -1.42 4.29
N THR A 286 9.99 -2.02 5.17
CA THR A 286 9.59 -2.38 6.53
C THR A 286 9.08 -1.17 7.32
N LYS A 287 9.75 -0.01 7.20
CA LYS A 287 9.27 1.24 7.83
C LYS A 287 7.91 1.68 7.28
N ALA A 288 7.71 1.61 5.96
CA ALA A 288 6.43 1.95 5.34
C ALA A 288 5.32 0.98 5.77
N MET A 289 5.62 -0.32 5.90
CA MET A 289 4.67 -1.33 6.38
C MET A 289 4.24 -1.06 7.82
N ASN A 290 5.16 -0.69 8.71
CA ASN A 290 4.82 -0.30 10.08
C ASN A 290 3.90 0.93 10.14
N GLN A 291 4.08 1.89 9.21
CA GLN A 291 3.19 3.06 9.11
C GLN A 291 1.80 2.67 8.59
N LEU A 292 1.72 1.74 7.64
CA LEU A 292 0.45 1.20 7.15
C LEU A 292 -0.29 0.42 8.23
N ASP A 293 0.43 -0.37 9.03
CA ASP A 293 -0.15 -1.08 10.18
C ASP A 293 -0.75 -0.10 11.20
N GLN A 294 0.00 0.94 11.59
CA GLN A 294 -0.52 2.00 12.47
C GLN A 294 -1.75 2.71 11.90
N ALA A 295 -1.74 3.04 10.60
CA ALA A 295 -2.89 3.66 9.95
C ALA A 295 -4.09 2.71 9.89
N THR A 296 -3.86 1.42 9.71
CA THR A 296 -4.89 0.37 9.65
C THR A 296 -5.55 0.18 11.02
N GLN A 297 -4.75 0.12 12.08
CA GLN A 297 -5.25 0.10 13.46
C GLN A 297 -6.03 1.38 13.79
N GLY A 298 -5.53 2.54 13.34
CA GLY A 298 -6.23 3.82 13.45
C GLY A 298 -7.58 3.83 12.74
N ASN A 299 -7.67 3.25 11.55
CA ASN A 299 -8.93 3.10 10.81
C ASN A 299 -9.91 2.20 11.56
N ALA A 300 -9.47 1.07 12.10
CA ALA A 300 -10.32 0.18 12.89
C ALA A 300 -10.90 0.91 14.13
N ALA A 301 -10.04 1.57 14.91
CA ALA A 301 -10.45 2.32 16.10
C ALA A 301 -11.39 3.48 15.76
N SER A 302 -11.06 4.27 14.73
CA SER A 302 -11.91 5.38 14.28
C SER A 302 -13.26 4.87 13.78
N SER A 303 -13.27 3.70 13.14
CA SER A 303 -14.50 3.09 12.66
C SER A 303 -15.42 2.66 13.80
N GLU A 304 -14.89 2.08 14.87
CA GLU A 304 -15.65 1.76 16.07
C GLU A 304 -16.26 3.01 16.73
N GLU A 305 -15.48 4.10 16.83
CA GLU A 305 -15.97 5.37 17.36
C GLU A 305 -17.09 5.98 16.50
N VAL A 306 -16.95 5.94 15.17
CA VAL A 306 -17.98 6.40 14.24
C VAL A 306 -19.23 5.52 14.33
N ALA A 307 -19.10 4.20 14.48
CA ALA A 307 -20.23 3.30 14.66
C ALA A 307 -21.02 3.67 15.92
N ALA A 308 -20.35 3.81 17.06
CA ALA A 308 -20.96 4.20 18.33
C ALA A 308 -21.66 5.57 18.25
N SER A 309 -20.99 6.56 17.66
CA SER A 309 -21.55 7.90 17.47
C SER A 309 -22.79 7.89 16.54
N SER A 310 -22.78 7.01 15.54
CA SER A 310 -23.88 6.87 14.57
C SER A 310 -25.09 6.17 15.17
N GLU A 311 -24.87 5.19 16.04
CA GLU A 311 -25.92 4.56 16.84
C GLU A 311 -26.56 5.57 17.80
N GLU A 312 -25.75 6.38 18.49
CA GLU A 312 -26.26 7.45 19.36
C GLU A 312 -27.06 8.48 18.56
N MET A 313 -26.55 8.92 17.41
CA MET A 313 -27.26 9.85 16.52
C MET A 313 -28.61 9.28 16.06
N SER A 314 -28.66 7.98 15.72
CA SER A 314 -29.90 7.31 15.35
C SER A 314 -30.88 7.22 16.52
N ALA A 315 -30.39 6.92 17.73
CA ALA A 315 -31.20 6.89 18.95
C ALA A 315 -31.79 8.27 19.28
N GLN A 316 -30.98 9.33 19.25
CA GLN A 316 -31.44 10.71 19.49
C GLN A 316 -32.47 11.15 18.45
N ALA A 317 -32.27 10.80 17.17
CA ALA A 317 -33.22 11.08 16.11
C ALA A 317 -34.56 10.34 16.31
N ASN A 318 -34.53 9.09 16.76
CA ASN A 318 -35.72 8.34 17.13
C ASN A 318 -36.46 8.98 18.33
N THR A 319 -35.72 9.45 19.34
CA THR A 319 -36.31 10.20 20.47
C THR A 319 -36.99 11.49 19.99
N LEU A 320 -36.34 12.26 19.10
CA LEU A 320 -36.92 13.48 18.52
C LEU A 320 -38.20 13.18 17.74
N SER A 321 -38.19 12.11 16.94
CA SER A 321 -39.37 11.63 16.20
C SER A 321 -40.53 11.30 17.13
N SER A 322 -40.26 10.66 18.28
CA SER A 322 -41.27 10.35 19.31
C SER A 322 -41.86 11.62 19.92
N LEU A 323 -41.01 12.58 20.33
CA LEU A 323 -41.44 13.86 20.91
C LEU A 323 -42.32 14.68 19.94
N VAL A 324 -41.95 14.70 18.66
CA VAL A 324 -42.74 15.37 17.62
C VAL A 324 -44.07 14.64 17.39
N GLY A 325 -44.09 13.32 17.50
CA GLY A 325 -45.32 12.51 17.47
C GLY A 325 -46.29 12.91 18.59
N GLU A 326 -45.80 13.10 19.82
CA GLU A 326 -46.59 13.59 20.95
C GLU A 326 -47.10 15.02 20.73
N LEU A 327 -46.25 15.93 20.26
CA LEU A 327 -46.64 17.30 19.92
C LEU A 327 -47.74 17.33 18.85
N ARG A 328 -47.65 16.47 17.83
CA ARG A 328 -48.66 16.35 16.77
C ARG A 328 -50.01 15.89 17.30
N LEU A 329 -50.02 14.98 18.29
CA LEU A 329 -51.24 14.52 18.97
C LEU A 329 -51.89 15.65 19.81
N LEU A 330 -51.07 16.45 20.50
CA LEU A 330 -51.52 17.62 21.26
C LEU A 330 -52.15 18.70 20.36
N VAL A 331 -51.53 19.00 19.21
CA VAL A 331 -51.98 20.06 18.29
C VAL A 331 -53.28 19.70 17.54
N HIS A 332 -53.51 18.42 17.23
CA HIS A 332 -54.72 17.99 16.51
C HIS A 332 -55.90 17.58 17.41
N GLY A 333 -55.64 17.35 18.69
CA GLY A 333 -56.58 16.69 19.60
C GLY A 333 -56.72 15.19 19.29
N ALA A 334 -56.79 14.36 20.33
CA ALA A 334 -56.80 12.90 20.24
C ALA A 334 -57.89 12.29 19.33
N ASN A 335 -58.94 13.05 18.95
CA ASN A 335 -60.11 12.55 18.25
C ASN A 335 -60.06 12.54 16.71
N LYS A 336 -59.01 13.08 16.06
CA LYS A 336 -58.89 13.00 14.58
C LYS A 336 -57.87 11.96 14.07
N VAL A 337 -57.06 11.37 14.94
CA VAL A 337 -56.04 10.38 14.54
C VAL A 337 -56.60 8.95 14.55
N ALA A 338 -57.57 8.64 15.43
CA ALA A 338 -58.22 7.33 15.48
C ALA A 338 -58.94 6.96 14.17
N THR A 339 -59.62 7.92 13.53
CA THR A 339 -60.36 7.70 12.28
C THR A 339 -59.47 7.48 11.05
N LYS A 340 -58.20 7.90 11.07
CA LYS A 340 -57.26 7.66 9.96
C LYS A 340 -56.51 6.34 10.09
N LYS A 341 -56.28 5.86 11.33
CA LYS A 341 -55.67 4.55 11.60
C LYS A 341 -56.60 3.39 11.22
N GLU A 342 -57.91 3.53 11.45
CA GLU A 342 -58.91 2.53 11.00
C GLU A 342 -59.03 2.45 9.47
N HIS A 343 -58.92 3.58 8.77
CA HIS A 343 -59.01 3.61 7.31
C HIS A 343 -57.80 2.98 6.60
N HIS A 344 -56.58 3.13 7.15
CA HIS A 344 -55.38 2.49 6.60
C HIS A 344 -55.32 0.98 6.90
N ALA A 345 -55.75 0.55 8.09
CA ALA A 345 -55.84 -0.88 8.42
C ALA A 345 -56.88 -1.61 7.56
N ALA A 346 -58.01 -0.98 7.26
CA ALA A 346 -59.04 -1.53 6.36
C ALA A 346 -58.58 -1.60 4.88
N GLN A 347 -57.64 -0.75 4.47
CA GLN A 347 -57.10 -0.75 3.12
C GLN A 347 -56.03 -1.84 2.93
N GLN A 348 -55.17 -2.06 3.93
CA GLN A 348 -54.17 -3.14 3.91
C GLN A 348 -54.81 -4.54 3.98
N LEU A 349 -55.95 -4.71 4.66
CA LEU A 349 -56.72 -5.95 4.68
C LEU A 349 -57.45 -6.26 3.36
N ARG A 350 -57.68 -5.25 2.50
CA ARG A 350 -58.26 -5.42 1.16
C ARG A 350 -57.23 -5.76 0.08
N GLU A 351 -55.97 -5.40 0.29
CA GLU A 351 -54.87 -5.72 -0.64
C GLU A 351 -54.24 -7.10 -0.36
N ALA A 352 -54.58 -7.73 0.78
CA ALA A 352 -54.10 -9.04 1.18
C ALA A 352 -55.10 -10.20 0.98
N ALA A 353 -56.28 -9.94 0.39
CA ALA A 353 -57.32 -10.91 0.03
C ALA A 353 -57.53 -10.96 -1.49
#